data_AF-A0A3D2G6F9-F1
#
_entry.id   AF-A0A3D2G6F9-F1
#
_cell.length_a   1.000
_cell.length_b   1.000
_cell.length_c   1.000
_cell.angle_alpha   90.00
_cell.angle_beta   90.00
_cell.angle_gamma   90.00
#
_symmetry.space_group_name_H-M   'P 1'
#
loop_
_entity.id
_entity.type
_entity.pdbx_description
1 polymer ?
#
loop_
_entity_poly.entity_id
_entity_poly.type
_entity_poly.pdbx_seq_one_letter_code
_entity_poly.pdbx_strand_id
1 'polypeptide(L)'
;MDLFYRSTRSKDERVTASQAILQGLAQDGGLFVPESVPKLDKSLEELSKMNYQETAYEVMKLFLTDFTKEELQACISKAYDSKFDTEVIAPLVEADGAYYLELFHGATIAFKDMA
;
A
#
# COMPACT_ATOMS: atom_id res chain seq x y z
N MET A 1 16.73 8.41 4.56
CA MET A 1 17.46 8.00 3.35
C MET A 1 16.40 7.39 2.46
N ASP A 2 16.23 7.94 1.27
CA ASP A 2 15.05 7.62 0.47
C ASP A 2 15.22 6.27 -0.24
N LEU A 3 14.11 5.54 -0.34
CA LEU A 3 14.00 4.33 -1.14
C LEU A 3 13.75 4.73 -2.59
N PHE A 4 14.63 4.30 -3.48
CA PHE A 4 14.47 4.49 -4.91
C PHE A 4 13.84 3.25 -5.57
N TYR A 5 13.30 3.46 -6.76
CA TYR A 5 12.72 2.45 -7.62
C TYR A 5 13.54 2.38 -8.91
N ARG A 6 13.64 1.16 -9.46
CA ARG A 6 14.33 0.86 -10.71
C ARG A 6 13.46 0.01 -11.62
N SER A 7 13.78 -0.01 -12.90
CA SER A 7 13.13 -0.94 -13.83
C SER A 7 13.52 -2.39 -13.52
N THR A 8 12.61 -3.32 -13.76
CA THR A 8 12.92 -4.76 -13.81
C THR A 8 13.84 -5.15 -14.96
N ARG A 9 13.97 -4.30 -15.98
CA ARG A 9 14.74 -4.57 -17.22
C ARG A 9 16.04 -3.79 -17.31
N SER A 10 16.18 -2.70 -16.56
CA SER A 10 17.42 -1.93 -16.44
C SER A 10 17.64 -1.45 -15.01
N LYS A 11 18.92 -1.32 -14.61
CA LYS A 11 19.31 -0.79 -13.31
C LYS A 11 19.85 0.65 -13.39
N ASP A 12 19.78 1.26 -14.57
CA ASP A 12 20.48 2.51 -14.84
C ASP A 12 19.68 3.74 -14.38
N GLU A 13 18.35 3.67 -14.43
CA GLU A 13 17.47 4.71 -13.89
C GLU A 13 17.02 4.40 -12.46
N ARG A 14 17.22 5.38 -11.59
CA ARG A 14 16.67 5.44 -10.24
C ARG A 14 15.68 6.59 -10.17
N VAL A 15 14.46 6.28 -9.77
CA VAL A 15 13.39 7.27 -9.61
C VAL A 15 12.82 7.17 -8.19
N THR A 16 12.25 8.26 -7.70
CA THR A 16 11.52 8.24 -6.42
C THR A 16 10.18 7.50 -6.57
N ALA A 17 9.49 7.22 -5.45
CA ALA A 17 8.20 6.55 -5.52
C ALA A 17 7.15 7.41 -6.24
N SER A 18 7.09 8.72 -5.96
CA SER A 18 6.18 9.63 -6.65
C SER A 18 6.42 9.68 -8.16
N GLN A 19 7.69 9.66 -8.60
CA GLN A 19 8.05 9.61 -10.01
C GLN A 19 7.63 8.29 -10.67
N ALA A 20 7.87 7.15 -10.00
CA ALA A 20 7.44 5.84 -10.49
C ALA A 20 5.91 5.75 -10.65
N ILE A 21 5.16 6.25 -9.67
CA ILE A 21 3.69 6.31 -9.70
C ILE A 21 3.20 7.17 -10.87
N LEU A 22 3.80 8.34 -11.08
CA LEU A 22 3.41 9.24 -12.16
C LEU A 22 3.72 8.69 -13.56
N GLN A 23 4.84 7.98 -13.70
CA GLN A 23 5.24 7.39 -14.99
C GLN A 23 4.45 6.11 -15.34
N GLY A 24 4.06 5.32 -14.33
CA GLY A 24 3.34 4.06 -14.51
C GLY A 24 4.23 2.93 -15.05
N LEU A 25 4.75 3.05 -16.27
CA LEU A 25 5.66 2.08 -16.88
C LEU A 25 7.04 2.71 -17.10
N ALA A 26 8.11 1.93 -16.89
CA ALA A 26 9.46 2.38 -17.19
C ALA A 26 9.66 2.57 -18.70
N GLN A 27 10.61 3.43 -19.09
CA GLN A 27 10.88 3.74 -20.51
C GLN A 27 11.28 2.51 -21.34
N ASP A 28 11.89 1.51 -20.71
CA ASP A 28 12.29 0.24 -21.33
C ASP A 28 11.15 -0.81 -21.36
N GLY A 29 9.93 -0.40 -21.01
CA GLY A 29 8.75 -1.24 -20.90
C GLY A 29 8.77 -2.21 -19.72
N GLY A 30 9.72 -2.07 -18.79
CA GLY A 30 9.77 -2.79 -17.52
C GLY A 30 8.84 -2.20 -16.47
N LEU A 31 8.75 -2.89 -15.32
CA LEU A 31 8.00 -2.42 -14.16
C LEU A 31 8.94 -1.76 -13.15
N PHE A 32 8.45 -0.74 -12.45
CA PHE A 32 9.18 -0.16 -11.33
C PHE A 32 9.09 -1.08 -10.11
N VAL A 33 10.24 -1.39 -9.52
CA VAL A 33 10.36 -2.16 -8.27
C VAL A 33 11.33 -1.44 -7.34
N PRO A 34 11.14 -1.51 -6.02
CA PRO A 34 12.05 -0.86 -5.08
C PRO A 34 13.44 -1.49 -5.15
N GLU A 35 14.48 -0.69 -4.90
CA GLU A 35 15.88 -1.18 -4.94
C GLU A 35 16.16 -2.26 -3.88
N SER A 36 15.44 -2.20 -2.77
CA SER A 36 15.45 -3.17 -1.68
C SER A 36 14.05 -3.30 -1.08
N VAL A 37 13.77 -4.43 -0.44
CA VAL A 37 12.54 -4.60 0.33
C VAL A 37 12.80 -4.07 1.75
N PRO A 38 12.08 -3.02 2.20
CA PRO A 38 12.23 -2.50 3.55
C PRO A 38 11.86 -3.56 4.60
N LYS A 39 12.48 -3.47 5.77
CA LYS A 39 12.06 -4.24 6.94
C LYS A 39 11.04 -3.42 7.72
N LEU A 40 10.02 -4.09 8.25
CA LEU A 40 9.10 -3.47 9.19
C LEU A 40 9.86 -2.96 10.41
N ASP A 41 9.56 -1.74 10.80
CA ASP A 41 10.07 -1.10 12.02
C ASP A 41 9.22 -1.43 13.25
N LYS A 42 8.07 -2.08 13.04
CA LYS A 42 7.16 -2.59 14.08
C LYS A 42 7.08 -4.10 14.07
N SER A 43 6.86 -4.66 15.26
CA SER A 43 6.55 -6.08 15.41
C SER A 43 5.16 -6.41 14.87
N LEU A 44 4.94 -7.68 14.51
CA LEU A 44 3.61 -8.17 14.12
C LEU A 44 2.59 -8.00 15.26
N GLU A 45 3.03 -8.08 16.52
CA GLU A 45 2.15 -7.85 17.67
C GLU A 45 1.68 -6.39 17.74
N GLU A 46 2.58 -5.42 17.50
CA GLU A 46 2.19 -4.01 17.44
C GLU A 46 1.24 -3.73 16.27
N LEU A 47 1.53 -4.27 15.09
CA LEU A 47 0.67 -4.11 13.92
C LEU A 47 -0.72 -4.74 14.14
N SER A 48 -0.80 -5.86 14.86
CA SER A 48 -2.09 -6.53 15.15
C SER A 48 -3.06 -5.70 15.99
N LYS A 49 -2.57 -4.67 16.67
CA LYS A 49 -3.35 -3.77 17.55
C LYS A 49 -3.82 -2.51 16.82
N MET A 50 -3.40 -2.31 15.57
CA MET A 50 -3.70 -1.13 14.77
C MET A 50 -4.96 -1.33 13.93
N ASN A 51 -5.65 -0.23 13.62
CA ASN A 51 -6.70 -0.26 12.60
C ASN A 51 -6.10 -0.35 11.18
N TYR A 52 -6.97 -0.46 10.18
CA TYR A 52 -6.55 -0.65 8.78
C TYR A 52 -5.71 0.53 8.28
N GLN A 53 -6.13 1.77 8.57
CA GLN A 53 -5.45 2.99 8.12
C GLN A 53 -4.07 3.16 8.79
N GLU A 54 -3.96 2.86 10.08
CA GLU A 54 -2.71 2.85 10.83
C GLU A 54 -1.74 1.80 10.26
N THR A 55 -2.23 0.59 10.04
CA THR A 55 -1.42 -0.49 9.45
C THR A 55 -0.96 -0.13 8.04
N ALA A 56 -1.86 0.42 7.21
CA ALA A 56 -1.52 0.89 5.87
C ALA A 56 -0.44 1.96 5.91
N TYR A 57 -0.52 2.92 6.84
CA TYR A 57 0.49 3.96 7.00
C TYR A 57 1.86 3.37 7.39
N GLU A 58 1.89 2.48 8.37
CA GLU A 58 3.13 1.85 8.84
C GLU A 58 3.84 1.03 7.76
N VAL A 59 3.08 0.40 6.85
CA VAL A 59 3.64 -0.30 5.69
C VAL A 59 4.06 0.68 4.59
N MET A 60 3.16 1.57 4.17
CA MET A 60 3.36 2.46 3.02
C MET A 60 4.47 3.47 3.24
N LYS A 61 4.66 4.00 4.47
CA LYS A 61 5.73 4.96 4.78
C LYS A 61 7.14 4.42 4.49
N LEU A 62 7.32 3.10 4.51
CA LEU A 62 8.60 2.45 4.23
C LEU A 62 8.91 2.39 2.72
N PHE A 63 7.86 2.42 1.89
CA PHE A 63 7.96 2.34 0.43
C PHE A 63 7.85 3.71 -0.26
N LEU A 64 7.15 4.66 0.37
CA LEU A 64 6.84 5.99 -0.16
C LEU A 64 7.64 7.07 0.59
N THR A 65 8.95 6.90 0.66
CA THR A 65 9.83 7.71 1.52
C THR A 65 9.97 9.16 1.09
N ASP A 66 9.61 9.48 -0.16
CA ASP A 66 9.61 10.85 -0.71
C ASP A 66 8.31 11.62 -0.45
N PHE A 67 7.34 11.01 0.25
CA PHE A 67 6.13 11.66 0.73
C PHE A 67 6.28 12.08 2.20
N THR A 68 5.67 13.20 2.56
CA THR A 68 5.56 13.59 3.98
C THR A 68 4.57 12.69 4.72
N LYS A 69 4.71 12.65 6.05
CA LYS A 69 3.77 11.93 6.90
C LYS A 69 2.34 12.44 6.70
N GLU A 70 2.17 13.75 6.63
CA GLU A 70 0.88 14.42 6.52
C GLU A 70 0.21 14.09 5.18
N GLU A 71 0.97 14.05 4.08
CA GLU A 71 0.48 13.63 2.76
C GLU A 71 0.00 12.17 2.79
N LEU A 72 0.82 11.25 3.32
CA LEU A 72 0.44 9.84 3.40
C LEU A 72 -0.81 9.63 4.25
N GLN A 73 -0.88 10.23 5.44
CA GLN A 73 -2.05 10.13 6.31
C GLN A 73 -3.30 10.69 5.65
N ALA A 74 -3.19 11.83 4.95
CA ALA A 74 -4.30 12.43 4.23
C ALA A 74 -4.78 11.54 3.07
N CYS A 75 -3.87 10.94 2.30
CA CYS A 75 -4.20 10.02 1.22
C CYS A 75 -4.89 8.76 1.74
N ILE A 76 -4.32 8.11 2.77
CA ILE A 76 -4.86 6.88 3.36
C ILE A 76 -6.25 7.14 3.97
N SER A 77 -6.42 8.24 4.70
CA SER A 77 -7.71 8.59 5.28
C SER A 77 -8.80 8.84 4.22
N LYS A 78 -8.44 9.38 3.06
CA LYS A 78 -9.37 9.61 1.94
C LYS A 78 -9.60 8.37 1.08
N ALA A 79 -8.66 7.43 1.08
CA ALA A 79 -8.78 6.17 0.36
C ALA A 79 -9.73 5.21 1.08
N TYR A 80 -9.52 5.05 2.39
CA TYR A 80 -10.25 4.11 3.25
C TYR A 80 -11.16 4.87 4.23
N ASP A 81 -12.24 5.43 3.69
CA ASP A 81 -13.26 6.18 4.44
C ASP A 81 -14.64 5.49 4.35
N SER A 82 -15.71 6.26 4.56
CA SER A 82 -17.11 5.82 4.47
C SER A 82 -17.56 5.36 3.08
N LYS A 83 -16.71 5.40 2.05
CA LYS A 83 -16.94 4.70 0.77
C LYS A 83 -16.88 3.18 0.91
N PHE A 84 -16.26 2.70 1.99
CA PHE A 84 -16.36 1.30 2.39
C PHE A 84 -17.59 1.11 3.28
N ASP A 85 -18.37 0.07 3.02
CA ASP A 85 -19.59 -0.24 3.79
C ASP A 85 -19.32 -0.89 5.17
N THR A 86 -18.04 -1.03 5.54
CA THR A 86 -17.57 -1.54 6.84
C THR A 86 -16.40 -0.71 7.37
N GLU A 87 -16.41 -0.42 8.67
CA GLU A 87 -15.32 0.32 9.35
C GLU A 87 -14.01 -0.49 9.43
N VAL A 88 -14.08 -1.81 9.27
CA VAL A 88 -12.90 -2.71 9.28
C VAL A 88 -12.14 -2.64 7.95
N ILE A 89 -12.75 -2.08 6.90
CA ILE A 89 -12.27 -1.98 5.51
C ILE A 89 -12.10 -3.34 4.81
N ALA A 90 -11.35 -4.27 5.42
CA ALA A 90 -11.10 -5.63 4.91
C ALA A 90 -11.32 -6.68 6.02
N PRO A 91 -12.58 -7.02 6.36
CA PRO A 91 -12.89 -7.95 7.42
C PRO A 91 -12.48 -9.39 7.06
N LEU A 92 -12.11 -10.15 8.11
CA LEU A 92 -11.83 -11.58 8.01
C LEU A 92 -13.03 -12.35 8.57
N VAL A 93 -13.72 -13.11 7.72
CA VAL A 93 -14.94 -13.85 8.06
C VAL A 93 -14.66 -15.35 8.05
N GLU A 94 -15.09 -16.06 9.09
CA GLU A 94 -15.04 -17.52 9.14
C GLU A 94 -16.31 -18.12 8.54
N ALA A 95 -16.16 -19.01 7.56
CA ALA A 95 -17.24 -19.80 7.00
C ALA A 95 -16.72 -21.18 6.59
N ASP A 96 -17.51 -22.23 6.81
CA ASP A 96 -17.17 -23.61 6.41
C ASP A 96 -15.78 -24.10 6.87
N GLY A 97 -15.32 -23.63 8.05
CA GLY A 97 -14.01 -23.98 8.61
C GLY A 97 -12.82 -23.31 7.92
N ALA A 98 -13.05 -22.26 7.14
CA ALA A 98 -12.03 -21.44 6.49
C ALA A 98 -12.25 -19.94 6.77
N TYR A 99 -11.18 -19.16 6.63
CA TYR A 99 -11.24 -17.70 6.73
C TYR A 99 -11.20 -17.05 5.35
N TYR A 100 -12.08 -16.08 5.15
CA TYR A 100 -12.21 -15.29 3.94
C TYR A 100 -11.88 -13.84 4.24
N LEU A 101 -10.88 -13.29 3.55
CA LEU A 101 -10.60 -11.86 3.59
C LEU A 101 -11.50 -11.16 2.58
N GLU A 102 -12.51 -10.47 3.07
CA GLU A 102 -13.48 -9.78 2.22
C GLU A 102 -12.90 -8.45 1.74
N LEU A 103 -12.67 -8.34 0.44
CA LEU A 103 -12.09 -7.14 -0.22
C LEU A 103 -13.10 -6.46 -1.14
N PHE A 104 -14.39 -6.70 -0.95
CA PHE A 104 -15.48 -6.23 -1.82
C PHE A 104 -16.39 -5.20 -1.14
N HIS A 105 -15.94 -4.61 -0.04
CA HIS A 105 -16.70 -3.63 0.72
C HIS A 105 -16.59 -2.20 0.16
N GLY A 106 -15.79 -2.01 -0.90
CA GLY A 106 -15.64 -0.73 -1.59
C GLY A 106 -16.78 -0.42 -2.56
N ALA A 107 -16.72 0.77 -3.16
CA ALA A 107 -17.78 1.33 -4.01
C ALA A 107 -18.13 0.50 -5.25
N THR A 108 -17.21 -0.34 -5.75
CA THR A 108 -17.42 -1.18 -6.94
C THR A 108 -17.62 -2.67 -6.62
N ILE A 109 -17.66 -3.01 -5.32
CA ILE A 109 -17.86 -4.39 -4.84
C ILE A 109 -16.76 -5.33 -5.39
N ALA A 110 -15.53 -4.82 -5.45
CA ALA A 110 -14.39 -5.58 -5.95
C ALA A 110 -13.09 -5.16 -5.25
N PHE A 111 -12.14 -6.09 -5.16
CA PHE A 111 -10.83 -5.84 -4.55
C PHE A 111 -10.02 -4.71 -5.18
N LYS A 112 -10.40 -4.26 -6.39
CA LYS A 112 -9.75 -3.15 -7.08
C LYS A 112 -9.97 -1.81 -6.36
N ASP A 113 -10.98 -1.70 -5.50
CA ASP A 113 -11.22 -0.51 -4.68
C ASP A 113 -10.16 -0.29 -3.59
N MET A 114 -9.35 -1.32 -3.32
CA MET A 114 -8.29 -1.27 -2.31
C MET A 114 -7.01 -0.55 -2.81
N ALA A 115 -6.80 -0.46 -4.13
CA ALA A 115 -5.57 0.03 -4.76
C ALA A 115 -5.75 1.45 -5.31
#